data_AF-A0A6G3WIM2-F1
#
_entry.id   AF-A0A6G3WIM2-F1
#
_cell.length_a   1.000
_cell.length_b   1.000
_cell.length_c   1.000
_cell.angle_alpha   90.00
_cell.angle_beta   90.00
_cell.angle_gamma   90.00
#
_symmetry.space_group_name_H-M   'P 1'
#
loop_
_entity.id
_entity.type
_entity.pdbx_description
1 polymer ?
#
loop_
_entity_poly.entity_id
_entity_poly.type
_entity_poly.pdbx_seq_one_letter_code
_entity_poly.pdbx_strand_id
1 'polypeptide(L)' 'LGDDLVHSVEVDPVVARQAADALAQAGYRPHLRVGDGEQPWPGLGLVDRLIATCALRYVPYALLRQVR' A
#
# COMPACT_ATOMS: atom_id res chain seq x y z
N LEU A 1 -0.53 15.03 3.36
CA LEU A 1 0.05 14.34 2.19
C LEU A 1 -1.00 14.38 1.08
N GLY A 2 -0.57 14.42 -0.18
CA GLY A 2 -1.45 14.19 -1.34
C GLY A 2 -1.69 12.70 -1.55
N ASP A 3 -2.82 12.35 -2.16
CA ASP A 3 -3.20 10.97 -2.48
C ASP A 3 -2.29 10.33 -3.52
N ASP A 4 -1.82 11.12 -4.48
CA ASP A 4 -0.78 10.78 -5.47
C ASP A 4 0.54 10.29 -4.84
N LEU A 5 0.81 10.65 -3.58
CA LEU A 5 1.99 10.20 -2.85
C LEU A 5 1.74 8.92 -2.02
N VAL A 6 0.52 8.39 -2.02
CA VAL A 6 0.14 7.23 -1.21
C VAL A 6 0.10 5.98 -2.08
N HIS A 7 0.82 4.95 -1.63
CA HIS A 7 0.82 3.61 -2.19
C HIS A 7 0.24 2.65 -1.16
N SER A 8 -0.82 1.92 -1.50
CA SER A 8 -1.51 1.01 -0.59
C SER A 8 -1.70 -0.37 -1.24
N VAL A 9 -1.48 -1.42 -0.45
CA VAL A 9 -1.57 -2.81 -0.88
C VAL A 9 -2.64 -3.51 -0.07
N GLU A 10 -3.53 -4.23 -0.74
CA GLU A 10 -4.54 -5.09 -0.12
C GLU A 10 -4.48 -6.48 -0.76
N VAL A 11 -4.52 -7.54 0.05
CA VAL A 11 -4.41 -8.92 -0.44
C VAL A 11 -5.75 -9.44 -0.95
N ASP A 12 -6.86 -9.00 -0.35
CA ASP A 12 -8.20 -9.40 -0.76
C ASP A 12 -8.70 -8.54 -1.93
N PRO A 13 -8.93 -9.11 -3.12
CA PRO A 13 -9.38 -8.35 -4.29
C PRO A 13 -10.76 -7.70 -4.12
N VAL A 14 -11.64 -8.26 -3.29
CA VAL A 14 -12.98 -7.70 -3.03
C VAL A 14 -12.86 -6.46 -2.16
N VAL A 15 -12.07 -6.54 -1.08
CA VAL A 15 -11.82 -5.39 -0.19
C VAL A 15 -11.09 -4.29 -0.95
N ALA A 16 -10.09 -4.65 -1.77
CA ALA A 16 -9.35 -3.68 -2.58
C ALA A 16 -10.26 -2.92 -3.55
N ARG A 17 -11.22 -3.61 -4.19
CA ARG A 17 -12.20 -2.97 -5.06
C ARG A 17 -13.09 -2.00 -4.29
N GLN A 18 -13.63 -2.44 -3.15
CA GLN A 18 -14.48 -1.60 -2.30
C GLN A 18 -13.73 -0.35 -1.81
N ALA A 19 -12.47 -0.50 -1.41
CA ALA A 19 -11.60 0.61 -1.02
C ALA A 19 -11.38 1.58 -2.19
N ALA A 20 -11.10 1.07 -3.39
CA ALA A 20 -10.93 1.90 -4.58
C ALA A 20 -12.20 2.71 -4.89
N ASP A 21 -13.38 2.09 -4.82
CA ASP A 21 -14.66 2.76 -5.07
C ASP A 21 -14.97 3.83 -4.01
N ALA A 22 -14.75 3.53 -2.73
CA ALA A 22 -14.95 4.47 -1.63
C ALA A 22 -14.00 5.67 -1.71
N LEU A 23 -12.71 5.42 -1.97
CA LEU A 23 -11.72 6.48 -2.20
C LEU A 23 -12.11 7.32 -3.40
N ALA A 24 -12.61 6.68 -4.47
CA ALA A 24 -13.00 7.38 -5.68
C ALA A 24 -14.16 8.35 -5.45
N GLN A 25 -15.18 7.90 -4.70
CA GLN A 25 -16.34 8.71 -4.29
C GLN A 25 -15.95 9.87 -3.37
N ALA A 26 -14.94 9.67 -2.51
CA ALA A 26 -14.38 10.70 -1.66
C ALA A 26 -13.45 11.69 -2.39
N GLY A 27 -13.19 11.49 -3.68
CA GLY A 27 -12.36 12.37 -4.51
C GLY A 27 -10.86 12.04 -4.51
N TYR A 28 -10.45 10.91 -3.92
CA TYR A 28 -9.04 10.49 -3.86
C TYR A 28 -8.73 9.42 -4.93
N ARG A 29 -7.49 9.42 -5.42
CA ARG A 29 -6.94 8.49 -6.42
C ARG A 29 -5.50 8.07 -6.05
N PRO A 30 -5.28 7.42 -4.90
CA PRO A 30 -3.96 6.91 -4.55
C PRO A 30 -3.57 5.71 -5.43
N HIS A 31 -2.29 5.33 -5.36
CA HIS A 31 -1.79 4.12 -6.03
C HIS A 31 -2.20 2.87 -5.24
N LEU A 32 -3.07 2.03 -5.83
CA LEU A 32 -3.58 0.81 -5.19
C LEU A 32 -3.07 -0.44 -5.92
N ARG A 33 -2.63 -1.45 -5.17
CA ARG A 33 -2.23 -2.77 -5.70
C ARG A 33 -2.95 -3.88 -4.95
N VAL A 34 -3.51 -4.83 -5.69
CA VAL A 34 -3.94 -6.11 -5.11
C VAL A 34 -2.74 -7.05 -5.03
N GLY A 35 -2.43 -7.56 -3.84
CA GLY A 35 -1.34 -8.52 -3.65
C GLY A 35 -0.84 -8.61 -2.22
N ASP A 36 0.25 -9.35 -2.05
CA ASP A 36 0.87 -9.55 -0.75
C ASP A 36 1.59 -8.28 -0.26
N GLY A 37 1.21 -7.80 0.92
CA GLY A 37 1.81 -6.65 1.58
C GLY A 37 3.23 -6.92 2.11
N GLU A 38 3.66 -8.19 2.26
CA GLU A 38 5.04 -8.54 2.60
C GLU A 38 6.01 -8.29 1.42
N GLN A 39 5.49 -8.16 0.19
CA GLN A 39 6.29 -7.92 -1.00
C GLN A 39 6.44 -6.42 -1.29
N PRO A 40 7.65 -5.96 -1.64
CA PRO A 40 7.88 -4.56 -1.99
C PRO A 40 7.01 -4.11 -3.17
N TRP A 41 6.76 -2.80 -3.25
CA TRP A 41 6.07 -2.25 -4.41
C TRP A 41 7.01 -2.25 -5.64
N PRO A 42 6.62 -2.78 -6.80
CA PRO A 42 7.52 -2.97 -7.93
C PRO A 42 7.80 -1.62 -8.59
N GLY A 43 9.07 -1.29 -8.79
CA GLY A 43 9.49 -0.04 -9.42
C GLY A 43 9.31 1.21 -8.55
N LEU A 44 8.81 1.08 -7.31
CA LEU A 44 8.80 2.18 -6.36
C LEU A 44 10.19 2.35 -5.76
N GLY A 45 10.66 3.60 -5.70
CA GLY A 45 11.89 3.97 -5.01
C GLY A 45 11.75 3.89 -3.49
N LEU A 46 12.62 4.61 -2.77
CA LEU A 46 12.51 4.74 -1.32
C LEU A 46 11.30 5.58 -0.94
N VAL A 47 10.62 5.19 0.14
CA VAL A 47 9.52 5.92 0.77
C VAL A 47 9.97 6.47 2.12
N ASP A 48 9.35 7.57 2.55
CA ASP A 48 9.65 8.17 3.85
C ASP A 48 8.97 7.43 5.01
N ARG A 49 7.87 6.72 4.73
CA ARG A 49 7.06 6.04 5.75
C ARG A 49 6.50 4.74 5.20
N LEU A 50 6.56 3.70 6.03
CA LEU A 50 5.86 2.44 5.83
C LEU A 50 4.90 2.21 7.00
N ILE A 51 3.63 1.98 6.69
CA ILE A 51 2.57 1.75 7.68
C ILE A 51 1.96 0.39 7.38
N ALA A 52 2.07 -0.54 8.33
CA ALA A 52 1.37 -1.82 8.28
C ALA A 52 0.13 -1.73 9.16
N THR A 53 -1.06 -1.74 8.54
CA THR A 53 -2.36 -1.80 9.23
C THR A 53 -2.86 -3.23 9.43
N CYS A 54 -1.97 -4.20 9.26
CA CYS A 54 -2.23 -5.63 9.39
C CYS A 54 -1.19 -6.29 10.31
N ALA A 55 -1.52 -7.48 10.81
CA ALA A 55 -0.56 -8.28 11.55
C ALA A 55 0.43 -8.94 10.58
N LEU A 56 1.72 -8.70 10.80
CA LEU A 56 2.80 -9.41 10.14
C LEU A 56 3.43 -10.40 11.13
N ARG A 57 3.81 -11.59 10.65
CA ARG A 57 4.43 -12.63 11.51
C ARG A 57 5.82 -12.24 12.01
N TYR A 58 6.50 -11.40 11.24
CA TYR A 58 7.82 -10.84 11.49
C TYR A 58 7.92 -9.53 10.71
N VAL A 59 8.96 -8.74 10.94
CA VAL A 59 9.21 -7.52 10.15
C VAL A 59 9.90 -7.91 8.84
N PRO A 60 9.26 -7.78 7.66
CA PRO A 60 9.86 -8.22 6.41
C PRO A 60 10.99 -7.27 5.99
N TYR A 61 12.23 -7.77 5.98
CA TYR A 61 13.41 -6.95 5.66
C TYR A 61 13.39 -6.39 4.24
N ALA A 62 12.66 -7.05 3.31
CA ALA A 62 12.45 -6.54 1.96
C ALA A 62 11.70 -5.21 1.94
N LEU A 63 10.73 -5.03 2.85
CA LEU A 63 9.99 -3.79 3.01
C LEU A 63 10.85 -2.71 3.68
N LEU A 64 11.65 -3.08 4.68
CA LEU A 64 12.56 -2.15 5.35
C LEU A 64 13.56 -1.52 4.38
N ARG A 65 14.02 -2.26 3.37
CA ARG A 65 14.91 -1.72 2.31
C ARG A 65 14.25 -0.67 1.41
N GLN A 66 12.92 -0.55 1.44
CA GLN A 66 12.21 0.53 0.74
C GLN A 66 12.02 1.77 1.59
N VAL A 67 12.43 1.78 2.86
CA VAL A 67 12.27 2.94 3.74
C VAL A 67 13.60 3.70 3.85
N ARG A 68 13.54 5.03 3.75
CA ARG A 68 14.70 5.91 3.96
C ARG A 68 14.96 6.21 5.43
#